data_AF-A0A239F1G7-F1
#
_entry.id   AF-A0A239F1G7-F1
#
_cell.length_a   1.000
_cell.length_b   1.000
_cell.length_c   1.000
_cell.angle_alpha   90.00
_cell.angle_beta   90.00
_cell.angle_gamma   90.00
#
_symmetry.space_group_name_H-M   'P 1'
#
loop_
_entity.id
_entity.type
_entity.pdbx_description
1 polymer ?
#
loop_
_entity_poly.entity_id
_entity_poly.type
_entity_poly.pdbx_seq_one_letter_code
_entity_poly.pdbx_strand_id
1 'polypeptide(L)'
;MTAYRTPYRTRSVVGEDFAAEKAVITEDMHRAQSLTFGPYLAFMANYGRIIRVMADAYESHEVAYGILQRHADAVLDEIHAEEEAATA
;
A
#
# COMPACT_ATOMS: atom_id res chain seq x y z
N MET A 1 -19.56 -15.72 -3.00
CA MET A 1 -19.30 -15.37 -1.59
C MET A 1 -18.09 -14.46 -1.56
N THR A 2 -18.30 -13.15 -1.46
CA THR A 2 -17.23 -12.16 -1.46
C THR A 2 -16.67 -12.09 -0.05
N ALA A 3 -15.41 -12.52 0.13
CA ALA A 3 -14.71 -12.31 1.38
C ALA A 3 -14.67 -10.81 1.66
N TYR A 4 -15.31 -10.37 2.73
CA TYR A 4 -15.23 -9.00 3.19
C TYR A 4 -13.76 -8.71 3.51
N ARG A 5 -13.12 -7.90 2.66
CA ARG A 5 -11.80 -7.31 2.93
C ARG A 5 -11.83 -6.77 4.36
N THR A 6 -10.94 -7.28 5.21
CA THR A 6 -10.77 -6.83 6.59
C THR A 6 -10.78 -5.31 6.61
N PRO A 7 -11.67 -4.65 7.38
CA PRO A 7 -11.69 -3.19 7.44
C PRO A 7 -10.32 -2.72 7.94
N TYR A 8 -9.74 -1.75 7.24
CA TYR A 8 -8.53 -1.04 7.67
C TYR A 8 -8.69 -0.70 9.16
N ARG A 9 -7.70 -1.05 9.99
CA ARG A 9 -7.80 -1.01 11.45
C ARG A 9 -8.28 0.36 11.91
N THR A 10 -9.33 0.38 12.74
CA THR A 10 -9.95 1.62 13.26
C THR A 10 -9.56 1.93 14.71
N ARG A 11 -8.60 1.19 15.29
CA ARG A 11 -8.25 1.28 16.72
C ARG A 11 -6.80 1.76 16.87
N SER A 12 -6.60 2.73 17.76
CA SER A 12 -5.29 3.30 18.09
C SER A 12 -4.26 2.22 18.45
N VAL A 13 -3.17 2.16 17.70
CA VAL A 13 -2.04 1.28 17.97
C VAL A 13 -0.99 2.06 18.77
N VAL A 14 -0.59 1.53 19.93
CA VAL A 14 0.53 2.05 20.72
C VAL A 14 1.78 1.29 20.28
N GLY A 15 2.69 1.98 19.57
CA GLY A 15 3.92 1.42 19.00
C GLY A 15 3.98 1.57 17.47
N GLU A 16 5.17 1.88 16.95
CA GLU A 16 5.46 2.14 15.52
C GLU A 16 5.54 0.87 14.65
N ASP A 17 4.77 -0.18 14.96
CA ASP A 17 4.75 -1.37 14.10
C ASP A 17 3.70 -1.20 12.98
N PHE A 18 4.21 -1.01 11.77
CA PHE A 18 3.44 -0.87 10.52
C PHE A 18 3.36 -2.18 9.73
N ALA A 19 3.73 -3.33 10.31
CA ALA A 19 3.87 -4.58 9.56
C ALA A 19 2.59 -5.02 8.84
N ALA A 20 1.42 -4.86 9.47
CA ALA A 20 0.16 -5.27 8.87
C ALA A 20 -0.19 -4.40 7.64
N GLU A 21 -0.03 -3.09 7.78
CA GLU A 21 -0.31 -2.08 6.76
C GLU A 21 0.67 -2.23 5.60
N LYS A 22 1.95 -2.44 5.90
CA LYS A 22 2.99 -2.75 4.89
C LYS A 22 2.67 -4.01 4.11
N ALA A 23 2.21 -5.08 4.76
CA ALA A 23 1.81 -6.31 4.09
C ALA A 23 0.63 -6.09 3.13
N VAL A 24 -0.38 -5.32 3.55
CA VAL A 24 -1.50 -4.95 2.68
C VAL A 24 -1.03 -4.11 1.50
N ILE A 25 -0.13 -3.15 1.73
CA ILE A 25 0.43 -2.31 0.68
C ILE A 25 1.18 -3.14 -0.35
N THR A 26 2.02 -4.08 0.10
CA THR A 26 2.76 -4.98 -0.80
C THR A 26 1.80 -5.81 -1.66
N GLU A 27 0.77 -6.41 -1.08
CA GLU A 27 -0.25 -7.17 -1.83
C GLU A 27 -0.97 -6.28 -2.87
N ASP A 28 -1.35 -5.07 -2.46
CA ASP A 28 -2.05 -4.11 -3.30
C ASP A 28 -1.18 -3.66 -4.49
N MET A 29 0.14 -3.43 -4.29
CA MET A 29 1.06 -3.09 -5.38
C MET A 29 1.27 -4.24 -6.36
N HIS A 30 1.47 -5.47 -5.88
CA HIS A 30 1.56 -6.63 -6.77
C HIS A 30 0.26 -6.87 -7.55
N ARG A 31 -0.89 -6.68 -6.90
CA ARG A 31 -2.18 -6.76 -7.58
C ARG A 31 -2.29 -5.70 -8.69
N ALA A 32 -1.77 -4.50 -8.47
CA ALA A 32 -1.82 -3.41 -9.44
C ALA A 32 -1.14 -3.77 -10.77
N GLN A 33 -0.09 -4.60 -10.77
CA GLN A 33 0.55 -5.08 -12.01
C GLN A 33 -0.40 -5.85 -12.93
N SER A 34 -1.39 -6.55 -12.36
CA SER A 34 -2.36 -7.32 -13.15
C SER A 34 -3.43 -6.45 -13.81
N LEU A 35 -3.46 -5.15 -13.49
CA LEU A 35 -4.45 -4.23 -14.02
C LEU A 35 -4.06 -3.73 -15.41
N THR A 36 -5.06 -3.49 -16.25
CA THR A 36 -4.82 -2.78 -17.51
C THR A 36 -4.49 -1.30 -17.22
N PHE A 37 -3.84 -0.63 -18.18
CA PHE A 37 -3.29 0.72 -17.99
C PHE A 37 -4.27 1.74 -17.39
N GLY A 38 -5.51 1.80 -17.89
CA GLY A 38 -6.53 2.72 -17.35
C GLY A 38 -6.87 2.46 -15.87
N PRO A 39 -7.30 1.23 -15.52
CA PRO A 39 -7.51 0.83 -14.12
C PRO A 39 -6.28 0.99 -13.22
N TYR A 40 -5.08 0.74 -13.73
CA TYR A 40 -3.83 0.97 -13.00
C TYR A 40 -3.67 2.45 -12.63
N LEU A 41 -3.81 3.38 -13.59
CA LEU A 41 -3.75 4.82 -13.31
C LEU A 41 -4.81 5.26 -12.31
N ALA A 42 -6.04 4.76 -12.45
CA ALA A 42 -7.13 5.06 -11.53
C ALA A 42 -6.85 4.53 -10.11
N PHE A 43 -6.24 3.35 -9.99
CA PHE A 43 -5.81 2.79 -8.72
C PHE A 43 -4.74 3.67 -8.08
N MET A 44 -3.66 3.99 -8.81
CA MET A 44 -2.55 4.80 -8.32
C MET A 44 -2.99 6.20 -7.89
N ALA A 45 -3.86 6.85 -8.67
CA ALA A 45 -4.39 8.17 -8.34
C ALA A 45 -5.19 8.20 -7.02
N ASN A 46 -5.79 7.07 -6.63
CA ASN A 46 -6.57 6.95 -5.39
C ASN A 46 -5.77 6.35 -4.22
N TYR A 47 -4.60 5.77 -4.49
CA TYR A 47 -3.92 4.94 -3.50
C TYR A 47 -3.36 5.75 -2.33
N GLY A 48 -2.90 6.98 -2.56
CA GLY A 48 -2.51 7.90 -1.48
C GLY A 48 -3.64 8.15 -0.46
N ARG A 49 -4.90 8.17 -0.90
CA ARG A 49 -6.05 8.28 0.01
C ARG A 49 -6.22 7.03 0.89
N ILE A 50 -5.95 5.84 0.34
CA ILE A 50 -6.00 4.59 1.09
C ILE A 50 -4.92 4.57 2.17
N ILE A 51 -3.69 4.96 1.82
CA ILE A 51 -2.59 5.08 2.78
C ILE A 51 -2.91 6.07 3.89
N ARG A 52 -3.56 7.19 3.55
CA ARG A 52 -4.02 8.16 4.55
C ARG A 52 -5.03 7.56 5.53
N VAL A 53 -5.99 6.77 5.04
CA VAL A 53 -6.95 6.05 5.91
C VAL A 53 -6.24 5.03 6.81
N MET A 54 -5.20 4.34 6.33
CA MET A 54 -4.40 3.45 7.18
C MET A 54 -3.66 4.23 8.28
N ALA A 55 -3.12 5.40 7.93
CA ALA A 55 -2.32 6.23 8.81
C ALA A 55 -3.15 6.92 9.92
N ASP A 56 -4.43 7.20 9.68
CA ASP A 56 -5.34 7.83 10.65
C ASP A 56 -5.55 6.98 11.93
N ALA A 57 -5.20 5.69 11.90
CA ALA A 57 -5.25 4.81 13.06
C ALA A 57 -4.11 5.03 14.07
N TYR A 58 -3.09 5.82 13.71
CA TYR A 58 -1.90 6.05 14.53
C TYR A 58 -1.91 7.45 15.16
N GLU A 59 -1.29 7.58 16.34
CA GLU A 59 -1.17 8.86 17.05
C GLU A 59 -0.45 9.91 16.18
N SER A 60 0.67 9.52 15.58
CA SER A 60 1.45 10.34 14.65
C SER A 60 1.04 10.06 13.20
N HIS A 61 -0.22 10.38 12.83
CA HIS A 61 -0.79 10.07 11.51
C HIS A 61 0.05 10.59 10.33
N GLU A 62 0.59 11.81 10.38
CA GLU A 62 1.45 12.31 9.29
C GLU A 62 2.77 11.53 9.15
N VAL A 63 3.35 11.11 10.28
CA VAL A 63 4.57 10.28 10.28
C VAL A 63 4.26 8.89 9.73
N ALA A 64 3.14 8.28 10.17
CA ALA A 64 2.65 7.01 9.67
C ALA A 64 2.38 7.06 8.17
N TYR A 65 1.70 8.11 7.69
CA TYR A 65 1.44 8.33 6.27
C TYR A 65 2.74 8.37 5.47
N GLY A 66 3.72 9.16 5.92
CA GLY A 66 5.02 9.23 5.25
C GLY A 66 5.79 7.90 5.22
N ILE A 67 5.72 7.10 6.29
CA ILE A 67 6.36 5.78 6.34
C ILE A 67 5.68 4.80 5.38
N LEU A 68 4.36 4.73 5.41
CA LEU A 68 3.57 3.83 4.56
C LEU A 68 3.66 4.22 3.08
N GLN A 69 3.71 5.52 2.77
CA GLN A 69 3.91 6.00 1.40
C GLN A 69 5.28 5.59 0.86
N ARG A 70 6.37 5.81 1.62
CA ARG A 70 7.71 5.37 1.21
C ARG A 70 7.80 3.85 1.02
N HIS A 71 7.05 3.07 1.80
CA HIS A 71 6.98 1.62 1.61
C HIS A 71 6.27 1.26 0.30
N ALA A 72 5.18 1.94 -0.05
CA ALA A 72 4.49 1.71 -1.33
C ALA A 72 5.41 2.01 -2.53
N ASP A 73 6.14 3.14 -2.47
CA ASP A 73 7.10 3.51 -3.51
C ASP A 73 8.23 2.47 -3.63
N ALA A 74 8.79 2.01 -2.50
CA ALA A 74 9.85 1.00 -2.49
C ALA A 74 9.41 -0.34 -3.12
N VAL A 75 8.17 -0.78 -2.86
CA VAL A 75 7.63 -2.00 -3.48
C VAL A 75 7.49 -1.83 -5.00
N LEU A 76 7.08 -0.66 -5.48
CA LEU A 76 7.02 -0.40 -6.93
C LEU A 76 8.41 -0.42 -7.57
N ASP A 77 9.42 0.12 -6.89
CA ASP A 77 10.81 0.07 -7.35
C ASP A 77 11.33 -1.39 -7.41
N GLU A 78 11.03 -2.20 -6.39
CA GLU A 78 11.36 -3.64 -6.36
C GLU A 78 10.73 -4.41 -7.53
N ILE A 79 9.42 -4.20 -7.73
CA ILE A 79 8.66 -4.76 -8.84
C ILE A 79 9.30 -4.41 -10.19
N HIS A 80 9.66 -3.13 -10.36
CA HIS A 80 10.25 -2.67 -11.62
C HIS A 80 11.63 -3.33 -11.85
N ALA A 81 12.45 -3.42 -10.81
CA ALA A 81 13.76 -4.08 -10.88
C ALA A 81 13.64 -5.58 -11.21
N GLU A 82 12.61 -6.28 -10.68
CA GLU A 82 12.33 -7.68 -11.00
C GLU A 82 11.94 -7.87 -12.48
N GLU A 83 11.12 -6.97 -13.02
CA GLU A 83 10.72 -6.98 -14.43
C GLU A 83 11.91 -6.72 -15.37
N GLU A 84 12.78 -5.76 -15.03
CA GLU A 84 14.01 -5.50 -15.78
C GLU A 84 14.95 -6.71 -15.76
N ALA A 85 15.13 -7.36 -14.61
CA ALA A 85 15.95 -8.56 -14.50
C ALA A 85 15.38 -9.77 -15.27
N ALA A 86 14.05 -9.89 -15.37
CA ALA A 86 13.39 -10.97 -16.10
C ALA A 86 13.42 -10.78 -17.63
N THR A 87 13.68 -9.56 -18.11
CA THR A 87 13.66 -9.21 -19.55
C THR A 87 15.06 -8.96 -20.15
N ALA A 88 16.11 -8.97 -19.32
CA ALA A 88 17.52 -8.89 -19.71
C ALA A 88 18.12 -10.26 -20.08
#